data_AF-A0A6P0RJZ6-F1
#
_entry.id   AF-A0A6P0RJZ6-F1
#
_cell.length_a   1.000
_cell.length_b   1.000
_cell.length_c   1.000
_cell.angle_alpha   90.00
_cell.angle_beta   90.00
_cell.angle_gamma   90.00
#
_symmetry.space_group_name_H-M   'P 1'
#
loop_
_entity.id
_entity.type
_entity.pdbx_description
1 polymer ?
#
loop_
_entity_poly.entity_id
_entity_poly.type
_entity_poly.pdbx_seq_one_letter_code
_entity_poly.pdbx_strand_id
1 'polypeptide(L)'
;MLMVATHVNLPKIGLVPFVFNRQIPKGFKVKTGTVILEADGWYISFTIEDKAVPLRRAEIQPTEKNSCMFDLGLLHYAVTSNGEFIEVPKFFRKSEHRLSKLQVRLTRKQKHSPPWKILKRKIAKLHQLIARQRLDWQFKLAYYLFSDVSVIFLEDLLLANLVRRCKAKLGNNGQFLPNGQSAKSGLNKSLQDAAFGQFVEVLEYVAWKLGKRVITRRPKRHISALLEMLKQSF
;
A
#
# COMPACT_ATOMS: atom_id res chain seq x y z
N MET A 1 0.52 10.75 -29.27
CA MET A 1 1.62 9.78 -29.11
C MET A 1 1.32 8.59 -30.01
N LEU A 2 2.13 8.36 -31.05
CA LEU A 2 1.99 7.21 -31.95
C LEU A 2 2.87 6.08 -31.43
N MET A 3 2.31 4.87 -31.34
CA MET A 3 3.06 3.66 -30.99
C MET A 3 3.27 2.81 -32.24
N VAL A 4 4.53 2.50 -32.51
CA VAL A 4 4.92 1.37 -33.35
C VAL A 4 5.37 0.28 -32.36
N ALA A 5 5.19 -1.00 -32.67
CA ALA A 5 5.24 -2.12 -31.71
C ALA A 5 6.48 -2.22 -30.77
N THR A 6 7.52 -1.39 -30.97
CA THR A 6 8.74 -1.31 -30.15
C THR A 6 9.16 0.12 -29.78
N HIS A 7 8.45 1.16 -30.25
CA HIS A 7 8.84 2.55 -30.09
C HIS A 7 7.64 3.44 -29.74
N VAL A 8 7.90 4.47 -28.95
CA VAL A 8 6.93 5.50 -28.61
C VAL A 8 7.46 6.85 -29.08
N ASN A 9 6.63 7.60 -29.83
CA ASN A 9 6.99 8.95 -30.22
C ASN A 9 6.65 9.94 -29.09
N LEU A 10 7.68 10.41 -28.38
CA LEU A 10 7.56 11.38 -27.30
C LEU A 10 7.69 12.82 -27.83
N PRO A 11 6.82 13.76 -27.40
CA PRO A 11 6.94 15.16 -27.78
C PRO A 11 8.35 15.70 -27.46
N LYS A 12 8.94 16.42 -28.43
CA LYS A 12 10.29 17.05 -28.33
C LYS A 12 11.49 16.10 -28.24
N ILE A 13 11.29 14.80 -28.05
CA ILE A 13 12.38 13.80 -27.97
C ILE A 13 12.42 12.95 -29.24
N GLY A 14 11.26 12.61 -29.81
CA GLY A 14 11.16 11.74 -30.98
C GLY A 14 10.87 10.28 -30.62
N LEU A 15 11.24 9.36 -31.50
CA LEU A 15 11.01 7.93 -31.33
C LEU A 15 11.97 7.35 -30.29
N VAL A 16 11.41 6.83 -29.21
CA VAL A 16 12.16 6.19 -28.12
C VAL A 16 11.79 4.72 -28.05
N PRO A 17 12.76 3.79 -28.08
CA PRO A 17 12.48 2.38 -27.89
C PRO A 17 12.03 2.11 -26.45
N PHE A 18 11.10 1.18 -26.26
CA PHE A 18 10.67 0.75 -24.93
C PHE A 18 10.29 -0.73 -24.93
N VAL A 19 10.26 -1.32 -23.73
CA VAL A 19 9.88 -2.72 -23.53
C VAL A 19 8.51 -2.78 -22.86
N PHE A 20 7.58 -3.54 -23.45
CA PHE A 20 6.29 -3.80 -22.82
C PHE A 20 6.45 -4.75 -21.65
N ASN A 21 6.21 -4.26 -20.43
CA ASN A 21 5.99 -5.13 -19.28
C ASN A 21 4.58 -5.75 -19.30
N ARG A 22 3.61 -5.07 -19.89
CA ARG A 22 2.23 -5.54 -20.10
C ARG A 22 1.75 -5.06 -21.46
N GLN A 23 1.18 -5.98 -22.25
CA GLN A 23 0.58 -5.62 -23.53
C GLN A 23 -0.68 -4.78 -23.31
N ILE A 24 -0.94 -3.84 -24.23
CA ILE A 24 -2.20 -3.10 -24.22
C ILE A 24 -3.31 -4.08 -24.64
N PRO A 25 -4.40 -4.22 -23.85
CA PRO A 25 -5.45 -5.17 -24.20
C PRO A 25 -6.09 -4.83 -25.55
N LYS A 26 -6.53 -5.87 -26.27
CA LYS A 26 -7.17 -5.71 -27.59
C LYS A 26 -8.42 -4.82 -27.45
N GLY A 27 -8.58 -3.88 -28.38
CA GLY A 27 -9.72 -2.94 -28.40
C GLY A 27 -9.53 -1.66 -27.58
N PHE A 28 -8.44 -1.55 -26.80
CA PHE A 28 -8.15 -0.35 -26.02
C PHE A 28 -7.25 0.62 -26.78
N LYS A 29 -7.54 1.92 -26.63
CA LYS A 29 -6.73 3.01 -27.16
C LYS A 29 -6.02 3.72 -26.01
N VAL A 30 -4.73 4.00 -26.20
CA VAL A 30 -3.96 4.81 -25.24
C VAL A 30 -4.31 6.27 -25.41
N LYS A 31 -4.68 6.92 -24.31
CA LYS A 31 -4.97 8.36 -24.26
C LYS A 31 -3.73 9.17 -23.92
N THR A 32 -3.03 8.77 -22.87
CA THR A 32 -1.89 9.52 -22.32
C THR A 32 -0.74 8.56 -21.99
N GLY A 33 0.50 9.03 -22.19
CA GLY A 33 1.70 8.37 -21.71
C GLY A 33 2.43 9.27 -20.73
N THR A 34 2.70 8.79 -19.53
CA THR A 34 3.46 9.52 -18.50
C THR A 34 4.83 8.87 -18.36
N VAL A 35 5.89 9.65 -18.58
CA VAL A 35 7.27 9.22 -18.38
C VAL A 35 7.64 9.37 -16.90
N ILE A 36 8.15 8.31 -16.29
CA ILE A 36 8.45 8.23 -14.85
C ILE A 36 9.89 7.79 -14.69
N LEU A 37 10.66 8.49 -13.84
CA LEU A 37 12.00 8.08 -13.45
C LEU A 37 11.95 7.46 -12.04
N GLU A 38 12.29 6.18 -11.95
CA GLU A 38 12.42 5.44 -10.70
C GLU A 38 13.90 5.14 -10.40
N ALA A 39 14.18 4.55 -9.24
CA ALA A 39 15.57 4.26 -8.83
C ALA A 39 16.27 3.21 -9.70
N ASP A 40 15.53 2.36 -10.40
CA ASP A 40 16.03 1.34 -11.32
C ASP A 40 15.97 1.71 -12.79
N GLY A 41 15.28 2.78 -13.19
CA GLY A 41 15.28 3.26 -14.57
C GLY A 41 14.07 4.10 -14.95
N TRP A 42 13.96 4.35 -16.25
CA TRP A 42 12.84 5.06 -16.84
C TRP A 42 11.70 4.11 -17.19
N TYR A 43 10.47 4.56 -16.93
CA TYR A 43 9.22 3.87 -17.24
C TYR A 43 8.29 4.80 -18.01
N ILE A 44 7.37 4.19 -18.74
CA ILE A 44 6.27 4.92 -19.37
C ILE A 44 4.97 4.22 -18.93
N SER A 45 4.10 4.98 -18.27
CA SER A 45 2.78 4.53 -17.85
C SER A 45 1.75 4.98 -18.88
N PHE A 46 1.04 4.04 -19.48
CA PHE A 46 -0.01 4.33 -20.45
C PHE A 46 -1.37 4.32 -19.77
N THR A 47 -2.11 5.41 -19.95
CA THR A 47 -3.51 5.52 -19.54
C THR A 47 -4.40 5.08 -20.69
N ILE A 48 -5.24 4.08 -20.41
CA ILE A 48 -6.31 3.63 -21.30
C ILE A 48 -7.66 3.94 -20.65
N GLU A 49 -8.69 4.07 -21.47
CA GLU A 49 -10.06 4.18 -20.99
C GLU A 49 -10.75 2.82 -21.09
N ASP A 50 -11.31 2.38 -19.97
CA ASP A 50 -12.12 1.17 -19.87
C ASP A 50 -13.57 1.55 -19.56
N LYS A 51 -14.47 1.35 -20.52
CA LYS A 51 -15.89 1.66 -20.37
C LYS A 51 -16.62 0.67 -19.45
N ALA A 52 -16.04 -0.48 -19.17
CA ALA A 52 -16.61 -1.46 -18.24
C ALA A 52 -16.41 -1.05 -16.77
N VAL A 53 -15.46 -0.15 -16.48
CA VAL A 53 -15.23 0.34 -15.12
C VAL A 53 -16.35 1.31 -14.72
N PRO A 54 -17.05 1.08 -13.60
CA PRO A 54 -18.15 1.94 -13.17
C PRO A 54 -17.73 3.40 -12.96
N LEU A 55 -18.52 4.35 -13.47
CA LEU A 55 -18.28 5.80 -13.24
C LEU A 55 -18.61 6.24 -11.81
N ARG A 56 -19.53 5.53 -11.15
CA ARG A 56 -19.97 5.80 -9.78
C ARG A 56 -19.67 4.61 -8.89
N ARG A 57 -19.46 4.87 -7.60
CA ARG A 57 -19.34 3.82 -6.59
C ARG A 57 -20.65 3.04 -6.51
N ALA A 58 -20.56 1.72 -6.38
CA ALA A 58 -21.74 0.88 -6.31
C ALA A 58 -22.50 1.09 -4.99
N GLU A 59 -23.81 1.27 -5.11
CA GLU A 59 -24.72 1.36 -3.97
C GLU A 59 -25.28 -0.02 -3.66
N ILE A 60 -24.43 -0.88 -3.10
CA ILE A 60 -24.83 -2.24 -2.70
C ILE A 60 -25.37 -2.19 -1.28
N GLN A 61 -26.56 -2.76 -1.07
CA GLN A 61 -27.09 -3.04 0.26
C GLN A 61 -26.36 -4.26 0.85
N PRO A 62 -25.69 -4.09 2.02
CA PRO A 62 -25.00 -5.19 2.68
C PRO A 62 -26.00 -6.27 3.13
N THR A 63 -25.68 -7.55 2.93
CA THR A 63 -26.38 -8.74 3.44
C THR A 63 -25.39 -9.68 4.12
N GLU A 64 -25.82 -10.52 5.07
CA GLU A 64 -24.94 -11.53 5.69
C GLU A 64 -24.25 -12.43 4.63
N LYS A 65 -24.93 -12.68 3.51
CA LYS A 65 -24.42 -13.54 2.43
C LYS A 65 -23.42 -12.84 1.50
N ASN A 66 -23.45 -11.51 1.41
CA ASN A 66 -22.63 -10.76 0.44
C ASN A 66 -21.56 -9.88 1.10
N SER A 67 -21.47 -9.90 2.42
CA SER A 67 -20.66 -8.99 3.23
C SER A 67 -19.70 -9.75 4.11
N CYS A 68 -18.50 -9.19 4.31
CA CYS A 68 -17.55 -9.69 5.30
C CYS A 68 -16.89 -8.51 6.02
N MET A 69 -16.59 -8.72 7.30
CA MET A 69 -15.83 -7.76 8.11
C MET A 69 -14.36 -8.15 8.16
N PHE A 70 -13.50 -7.13 8.12
CA PHE A 70 -12.06 -7.28 8.21
C PHE A 70 -11.50 -6.38 9.31
N ASP A 71 -10.80 -7.00 10.24
CA ASP A 71 -10.00 -6.28 11.25
C ASP A 71 -8.52 -6.34 10.84
N LEU A 72 -7.86 -5.17 10.77
CA LEU A 72 -6.46 -5.06 10.35
C LEU A 72 -5.53 -5.05 11.56
N GLY A 73 -4.55 -5.96 11.59
CA GLY A 73 -3.68 -6.17 12.75
C GLY A 73 -2.22 -6.45 12.40
N LEU A 74 -1.37 -6.40 13.43
CA LEU A 74 0.05 -6.77 13.31
C LEU A 74 0.35 -8.21 13.72
N LEU A 75 -0.57 -8.86 14.44
CA LEU A 75 -0.50 -10.30 14.73
C LEU A 75 -0.87 -11.08 13.47
N HIS A 76 -2.08 -10.84 12.97
CA HIS A 76 -2.53 -11.20 11.63
C HIS A 76 -2.88 -9.91 10.89
N TYR A 77 -2.48 -9.82 9.63
CA TYR A 77 -2.71 -8.65 8.78
C TYR A 77 -4.19 -8.33 8.68
N ALA A 78 -5.01 -9.35 8.46
CA ALA A 78 -6.45 -9.24 8.48
C ALA A 78 -7.06 -10.48 9.14
N VAL A 79 -8.12 -10.28 9.91
CA VAL A 79 -8.98 -11.36 10.42
C VAL A 79 -10.36 -11.17 9.82
N THR A 80 -10.89 -12.21 9.19
CA THR A 80 -12.20 -12.15 8.53
C THR A 80 -13.30 -12.60 9.50
N SER A 81 -14.53 -12.12 9.31
CA SER A 81 -15.69 -12.61 10.07
C SER A 81 -15.93 -14.12 9.91
N ASN A 82 -15.35 -14.72 8.87
CA ASN A 82 -15.45 -16.14 8.57
C ASN A 82 -14.34 -16.97 9.27
N GLY A 83 -13.52 -16.32 10.10
CA GLY A 83 -12.46 -16.98 10.89
C GLY A 83 -11.14 -17.18 10.15
N GLU A 84 -10.95 -16.56 8.98
CA GLU A 84 -9.69 -16.65 8.25
C GLU A 84 -8.67 -15.65 8.80
N PHE A 85 -7.43 -16.11 8.97
CA PHE A 85 -6.30 -15.31 9.42
C PHE A 85 -5.32 -15.09 8.26
N ILE A 86 -5.07 -13.84 7.91
CA ILE A 86 -4.13 -13.47 6.85
C ILE A 86 -2.82 -13.01 7.49
N GLU A 87 -1.71 -13.62 7.11
CA GLU A 87 -0.40 -13.31 7.69
C GLU A 87 0.21 -11.98 7.22
N VAL A 88 0.96 -11.31 8.11
CA VAL A 88 1.69 -10.09 7.76
C VAL A 88 2.96 -10.45 6.96
N PRO A 89 3.14 -9.97 5.73
CA PRO A 89 4.23 -10.41 4.86
C PRO A 89 5.63 -9.92 5.30
N LYS A 90 5.71 -8.85 6.11
CA LYS A 90 6.93 -8.33 6.76
C LYS A 90 8.07 -8.01 5.78
N PHE A 91 7.77 -7.40 4.62
CA PHE A 91 8.74 -7.17 3.53
C PHE A 91 9.92 -6.28 3.96
N PHE A 92 9.66 -5.19 4.68
CA PHE A 92 10.72 -4.33 5.20
C PHE A 92 11.57 -5.07 6.23
N ARG A 93 10.95 -5.82 7.16
CA ARG A 93 11.70 -6.59 8.17
C ARG A 93 12.65 -7.60 7.55
N LYS A 94 12.21 -8.31 6.51
CA LYS A 94 13.07 -9.25 5.75
C LYS A 94 14.27 -8.54 5.10
N SER A 95 14.11 -7.27 4.72
CA SER A 95 15.17 -6.47 4.07
C SER A 95 15.97 -5.59 5.03
N GLU A 96 15.59 -5.54 6.32
CA GLU A 96 16.07 -4.56 7.30
C GLU A 96 17.58 -4.65 7.53
N HIS A 97 18.11 -5.86 7.69
CA HIS A 97 19.55 -6.09 7.89
C HIS A 97 20.38 -5.58 6.70
N ARG A 98 19.93 -5.89 5.49
CA ARG A 98 20.60 -5.45 4.25
C ARG A 98 20.57 -3.93 4.13
N LEU A 99 19.42 -3.32 4.44
CA LEU A 99 19.24 -1.87 4.40
C LEU A 99 20.17 -1.18 5.41
N SER A 100 20.21 -1.67 6.65
CA SER A 100 21.08 -1.16 7.71
C SER A 100 22.56 -1.20 7.31
N LYS A 101 23.04 -2.35 6.80
CA LYS A 101 24.42 -2.47 6.30
C LYS A 101 24.75 -1.47 5.19
N LEU A 102 23.83 -1.24 4.26
CA LEU A 102 24.03 -0.25 3.20
C LEU A 102 24.06 1.19 3.74
N GLN A 103 23.19 1.52 4.69
CA GLN A 103 23.15 2.84 5.33
C GLN A 103 24.44 3.11 6.12
N VAL A 104 24.94 2.16 6.90
CA VAL A 104 26.23 2.30 7.61
C VAL A 104 27.40 2.47 6.65
N ARG A 105 27.41 1.75 5.51
CA ARG A 105 28.44 1.96 4.48
C ARG A 105 28.35 3.35 3.86
N LEU A 106 27.14 3.89 3.68
CA LEU A 106 26.91 5.21 3.10
C LEU A 106 27.45 6.33 4.00
N THR A 107 27.23 6.25 5.32
CA THR A 107 27.68 7.29 6.27
C THR A 107 29.20 7.43 6.32
N ARG A 108 29.93 6.35 6.02
CA ARG A 108 31.40 6.33 5.93
C ARG A 108 31.95 6.89 4.61
N LYS A 109 31.11 7.30 3.66
CA LYS A 109 31.56 7.85 2.37
C LYS A 109 31.37 9.35 2.33
N GLN A 110 32.33 10.05 1.72
CA GLN A 110 32.22 11.47 1.43
C GLN A 110 30.97 11.71 0.57
N LYS A 111 30.11 12.62 1.03
CA LYS A 111 28.87 13.00 0.33
C LYS A 111 29.19 13.40 -1.12
N HIS A 112 28.33 13.00 -2.06
CA HIS A 112 28.47 13.25 -3.50
C HIS A 112 29.66 12.57 -4.22
N SER A 113 30.57 11.88 -3.51
CA SER A 113 31.59 11.05 -4.15
C SER A 113 30.98 9.94 -5.04
N PRO A 114 31.70 9.44 -6.06
CA PRO A 114 31.18 8.34 -6.90
C PRO A 114 30.72 7.11 -6.08
N PRO A 115 31.47 6.61 -5.08
CA PRO A 115 31.01 5.51 -4.23
C PRO A 115 29.74 5.83 -3.43
N TRP A 116 29.61 7.08 -2.95
CA TRP A 116 28.42 7.52 -2.24
C TRP A 116 27.19 7.49 -3.15
N LYS A 117 27.30 7.98 -4.39
CA LYS A 117 26.22 7.96 -5.38
C LYS A 117 25.78 6.52 -5.70
N ILE A 118 26.73 5.59 -5.84
CA ILE A 118 26.45 4.17 -6.08
C ILE A 118 25.69 3.54 -4.91
N LEU A 119 26.13 3.77 -3.67
CA LEU A 119 25.46 3.25 -2.48
C LEU A 119 24.06 3.84 -2.30
N LYS A 120 23.90 5.15 -2.53
CA LYS A 120 22.60 5.80 -2.48
C LYS A 120 21.62 5.19 -3.50
N ARG A 121 22.07 4.91 -4.72
CA ARG A 121 21.27 4.21 -5.74
C ARG A 121 20.89 2.79 -5.28
N LYS A 122 21.81 2.03 -4.68
CA LYS A 122 21.51 0.69 -4.14
C LYS A 122 20.44 0.73 -3.04
N ILE A 123 20.51 1.71 -2.14
CA ILE A 123 19.51 1.93 -1.09
C ILE A 123 18.15 2.27 -1.71
N ALA A 124 18.12 3.19 -2.68
CA ALA A 124 16.89 3.58 -3.36
C ALA A 124 16.21 2.39 -4.08
N LYS A 125 16.99 1.57 -4.80
CA LYS A 125 16.49 0.34 -5.44
C LYS A 125 15.90 -0.65 -4.42
N LEU A 126 16.51 -0.78 -3.24
CA LEU A 126 16.00 -1.67 -2.19
C LEU A 126 14.68 -1.16 -1.60
N HIS A 127 14.57 0.15 -1.33
CA HIS A 127 13.31 0.75 -0.90
C HIS A 127 12.20 0.57 -1.93
N GLN A 128 12.53 0.77 -3.20
CA GLN A 128 11.59 0.60 -4.30
C GLN A 128 11.11 -0.86 -4.42
N LEU A 129 12.00 -1.84 -4.24
CA LEU A 129 11.63 -3.25 -4.22
C LEU A 129 10.63 -3.55 -3.09
N ILE A 130 10.91 -3.10 -1.86
CA ILE A 130 10.03 -3.30 -0.70
C ILE A 130 8.64 -2.68 -0.97
N ALA A 131 8.61 -1.47 -1.52
CA ALA A 131 7.36 -0.79 -1.85
C ALA A 131 6.56 -1.54 -2.92
N ARG A 132 7.21 -2.02 -3.99
CA ARG A 132 6.58 -2.81 -5.05
C ARG A 132 6.04 -4.15 -4.55
N GLN A 133 6.82 -4.88 -3.74
CA GLN A 133 6.37 -6.15 -3.14
C GLN A 133 5.13 -5.95 -2.28
N ARG A 134 5.13 -4.91 -1.44
CA ARG A 134 3.99 -4.58 -0.60
C ARG A 134 2.75 -4.24 -1.43
N LEU A 135 2.89 -3.37 -2.42
CA LEU A 135 1.77 -2.95 -3.26
C LEU A 135 1.19 -4.12 -4.07
N ASP A 136 2.05 -4.96 -4.66
CA ASP A 136 1.63 -6.16 -5.39
C ASP A 136 0.85 -7.12 -4.50
N TRP A 137 1.36 -7.39 -3.30
CA TRP A 137 0.69 -8.23 -2.32
C TRP A 137 -0.66 -7.64 -1.87
N GLN A 138 -0.72 -6.32 -1.63
CA GLN A 138 -1.96 -5.63 -1.27
C GLN A 138 -3.03 -5.71 -2.35
N PHE A 139 -2.65 -5.54 -3.63
CA PHE A 139 -3.59 -5.71 -4.74
C PHE A 139 -4.10 -7.15 -4.82
N LYS A 140 -3.21 -8.14 -4.74
CA LYS A 140 -3.59 -9.56 -4.75
C LYS A 140 -4.55 -9.87 -3.61
N LEU A 141 -4.24 -9.39 -2.41
CA LEU A 141 -5.12 -9.53 -1.26
C LEU A 141 -6.47 -8.87 -1.52
N ALA A 142 -6.52 -7.62 -1.99
CA ALA A 142 -7.78 -6.94 -2.26
C ALA A 142 -8.66 -7.70 -3.29
N TYR A 143 -8.09 -8.20 -4.38
CA TYR A 143 -8.84 -9.03 -5.34
C TYR A 143 -9.31 -10.35 -4.72
N TYR A 144 -8.47 -10.98 -3.89
CA TYR A 144 -8.84 -12.19 -3.15
C TYR A 144 -9.99 -11.91 -2.18
N LEU A 145 -9.95 -10.84 -1.40
CA LEU A 145 -11.04 -10.51 -0.47
C LEU A 145 -12.36 -10.28 -1.21
N PHE A 146 -12.29 -9.70 -2.40
CA PHE A 146 -13.44 -9.51 -3.27
C PHE A 146 -13.71 -10.70 -4.20
N SER A 147 -13.19 -11.92 -4.00
CA SER A 147 -13.66 -13.07 -4.80
C SER A 147 -15.10 -13.42 -4.43
N ASP A 148 -15.38 -13.49 -3.12
CA ASP A 148 -16.59 -14.14 -2.61
C ASP A 148 -17.61 -13.16 -2.02
N VAL A 149 -17.21 -11.90 -1.80
CA VAL A 149 -18.10 -10.87 -1.24
C VAL A 149 -18.21 -9.65 -2.14
N SER A 150 -19.31 -8.92 -1.99
CA SER A 150 -19.59 -7.68 -2.71
C SER A 150 -19.40 -6.44 -1.84
N VAL A 151 -19.45 -6.62 -0.51
CA VAL A 151 -19.26 -5.54 0.47
C VAL A 151 -18.22 -5.96 1.51
N ILE A 152 -17.27 -5.06 1.76
CA ILE A 152 -16.28 -5.23 2.83
C ILE A 152 -16.47 -4.13 3.88
N PHE A 153 -16.60 -4.54 5.13
CA PHE A 153 -16.56 -3.64 6.28
C PHE A 153 -15.16 -3.58 6.87
N LEU A 154 -14.68 -2.36 7.11
CA LEU A 154 -13.40 -2.09 7.77
C LEU A 154 -13.60 -1.24 9.02
N GLU A 155 -12.79 -1.48 10.03
CA GLU A 155 -12.68 -0.56 11.16
C GLU A 155 -11.94 0.72 10.77
N ASP A 156 -12.45 1.87 11.24
CA ASP A 156 -11.76 3.16 11.14
C ASP A 156 -10.57 3.17 12.12
N LEU A 157 -9.46 2.59 11.67
CA LEU A 157 -8.19 2.66 12.38
C LEU A 157 -7.65 4.09 12.30
N LEU A 158 -7.52 4.74 13.45
CA LEU A 158 -6.78 6.00 13.58
C LEU A 158 -5.28 5.76 13.46
N LEU A 159 -4.83 5.35 12.27
CA LEU A 159 -3.44 4.96 11.97
C LEU A 159 -2.44 6.06 12.34
N ALA A 160 -2.82 7.32 12.15
CA ALA A 160 -2.01 8.47 12.56
C ALA A 160 -1.69 8.47 14.06
N ASN A 161 -2.67 8.10 14.90
CA ASN A 161 -2.49 7.97 16.34
C ASN A 161 -1.61 6.75 16.68
N LEU A 162 -1.74 5.66 15.92
CA LEU A 162 -0.94 4.45 16.14
C LEU A 162 0.53 4.64 15.82
N VAL A 163 0.90 5.52 14.89
CA VAL A 163 2.32 5.77 14.53
C VAL A 163 2.90 6.98 15.29
N ARG A 164 2.06 7.75 16.00
CA ARG A 164 2.48 8.94 16.75
C ARG A 164 3.60 8.63 17.76
N ARG A 165 4.61 9.49 17.80
CA ARG A 165 5.69 9.42 18.80
C ARG A 165 5.15 9.70 20.21
N CYS A 166 5.73 9.04 21.19
CA CYS A 166 5.48 9.34 22.59
C CYS A 166 5.94 10.77 22.90
N LYS A 167 5.13 11.50 23.68
CA LYS A 167 5.54 12.84 24.16
C LYS A 167 6.77 12.69 25.06
N ALA A 168 7.68 13.65 24.98
CA ALA A 168 8.81 13.70 25.91
C ALA A 168 8.29 13.90 27.34
N LYS A 169 8.93 13.26 28.31
CA LYS A 169 8.67 13.46 29.74
C LYS A 169 9.89 14.15 30.32
N LEU A 170 9.70 15.31 30.95
CA LEU A 170 10.73 16.02 31.69
C LEU A 170 10.56 15.70 33.17
N GLY A 171 11.64 15.36 33.85
CA GLY A 171 11.69 15.27 35.30
C GLY A 171 11.86 16.66 35.92
N ASN A 172 11.69 16.75 37.24
CA ASN A 172 11.80 17.99 38.01
C ASN A 172 13.17 18.68 37.84
N ASN A 173 14.20 17.92 37.46
CA ASN A 173 15.57 18.40 37.30
C ASN A 173 15.91 18.74 35.83
N GLY A 174 14.90 18.85 34.94
CA GLY A 174 15.09 19.10 33.51
C GLY A 174 15.58 17.91 32.67
N GLN A 175 15.79 16.74 33.30
CA GLN A 175 16.24 15.53 32.61
C GLN A 175 15.08 14.82 31.88
N PHE A 176 15.37 14.21 30.73
CA PHE A 176 14.39 13.40 30.00
C PHE A 176 14.18 12.03 30.66
N LEU A 177 12.94 11.73 31.02
CA LEU A 177 12.53 10.44 31.58
C LEU A 177 12.14 9.44 30.48
N PRO A 178 12.26 8.13 30.74
CA PRO A 178 11.73 7.10 29.84
C PRO A 178 10.24 7.30 29.54
N ASN A 179 9.91 7.39 28.25
CA ASN A 179 8.54 7.63 27.77
C ASN A 179 8.00 6.49 26.89
N GLY A 180 8.68 5.33 26.88
CA GLY A 180 8.30 4.18 26.06
C GLY A 180 8.57 4.32 24.56
N GLN A 181 9.26 5.38 24.12
CA GLN A 181 9.52 5.64 22.69
C GLN A 181 10.36 4.54 22.02
N SER A 182 11.24 3.86 22.75
CA SER A 182 12.04 2.76 22.21
C SER A 182 11.16 1.58 21.77
N ALA A 183 10.32 1.05 22.67
CA ALA A 183 9.35 0.01 22.34
C ALA A 183 8.39 0.45 21.22
N LYS A 184 7.91 1.71 21.29
CA LYS A 184 7.05 2.30 20.26
C LYS A 184 7.72 2.35 18.89
N SER A 185 9.03 2.56 18.82
CA SER A 185 9.76 2.61 17.55
C SER A 185 9.75 1.26 16.82
N GLY A 186 9.84 0.15 17.56
CA GLY A 186 9.70 -1.20 17.01
C GLY A 186 8.30 -1.45 16.46
N LEU A 187 7.27 -1.05 17.21
CA LEU A 187 5.88 -1.12 16.77
C LEU A 187 5.63 -0.26 15.52
N ASN A 188 6.09 0.99 15.52
CA ASN A 188 5.95 1.92 14.39
C ASN A 188 6.56 1.38 13.11
N LYS A 189 7.71 0.72 13.22
CA LYS A 189 8.37 0.07 12.08
C LYS A 189 7.51 -1.06 11.50
N SER A 190 6.88 -1.87 12.35
CA SER A 190 5.97 -2.92 11.91
C SER A 190 4.68 -2.35 11.30
N LEU A 191 4.11 -1.28 11.88
CA LEU A 191 2.96 -0.55 11.32
C LEU A 191 3.27 0.03 9.93
N GLN A 192 4.45 0.64 9.77
CA GLN A 192 4.90 1.19 8.49
C GLN A 192 5.17 0.09 7.46
N ASP A 193 5.63 -1.09 7.88
CA ASP A 193 5.81 -2.23 6.98
C ASP A 193 4.47 -2.79 6.49
N ALA A 194 3.48 -2.90 7.39
CA ALA A 194 2.14 -3.36 7.05
C ALA A 194 1.36 -2.36 6.15
N ALA A 195 1.62 -1.06 6.31
CA ALA A 195 1.06 0.03 5.52
C ALA A 195 -0.47 -0.04 5.35
N PHE A 196 -1.21 -0.20 6.45
CA PHE A 196 -2.67 -0.35 6.43
C PHE A 196 -3.38 0.77 5.65
N GLY A 197 -2.94 2.02 5.77
CA GLY A 197 -3.55 3.14 5.04
C GLY A 197 -3.47 2.96 3.52
N GLN A 198 -2.31 2.54 3.03
CA GLN A 198 -2.13 2.20 1.61
C GLN A 198 -3.02 1.03 1.19
N PHE A 199 -3.21 0.04 2.08
CA PHE A 199 -4.11 -1.07 1.78
C PHE A 199 -5.57 -0.65 1.69
N VAL A 200 -6.04 0.25 2.58
CA VAL A 200 -7.42 0.79 2.49
C VAL A 200 -7.63 1.49 1.16
N GLU A 201 -6.67 2.32 0.71
CA GLU A 201 -6.73 2.98 -0.61
C GLU A 201 -6.79 1.96 -1.76
N VAL A 202 -5.95 0.92 -1.71
CA VAL A 202 -5.95 -0.17 -2.69
C VAL A 202 -7.28 -0.93 -2.69
N LEU A 203 -7.82 -1.23 -1.51
CA LEU A 203 -9.07 -1.95 -1.34
C LEU A 203 -10.25 -1.14 -1.90
N GLU A 204 -10.33 0.14 -1.58
CA GLU A 204 -11.34 1.06 -2.13
C GLU A 204 -11.24 1.16 -3.65
N TYR A 205 -10.02 1.23 -4.20
CA TYR A 205 -9.80 1.26 -5.64
C TYR A 205 -10.27 -0.03 -6.31
N VAL A 206 -9.89 -1.21 -5.78
CA VAL A 206 -10.30 -2.50 -6.33
C VAL A 206 -11.82 -2.67 -6.22
N ALA A 207 -12.41 -2.27 -5.09
CA ALA A 207 -13.85 -2.29 -4.90
C ALA A 207 -14.56 -1.48 -5.99
N TRP A 208 -14.17 -0.21 -6.15
CA TRP A 208 -14.72 0.66 -7.18
C TRP A 208 -14.59 0.04 -8.57
N LYS A 209 -13.41 -0.47 -8.91
CA LYS A 209 -13.13 -1.08 -10.21
C LYS A 209 -14.02 -2.30 -10.49
N LEU A 210 -14.33 -3.09 -9.46
CA LEU A 210 -15.17 -4.28 -9.56
C LEU A 210 -16.67 -3.98 -9.41
N GLY A 211 -17.08 -2.72 -9.21
CA GLY A 211 -18.46 -2.39 -8.87
C GLY A 211 -18.89 -2.91 -7.51
N LYS A 212 -17.94 -3.02 -6.57
CA LYS A 212 -18.11 -3.48 -5.19
C LYS A 212 -17.95 -2.31 -4.22
N ARG A 213 -18.15 -2.56 -2.93
CA ARG A 213 -18.21 -1.51 -1.91
C ARG A 213 -17.32 -1.80 -0.71
N VAL A 214 -16.63 -0.77 -0.23
CA VAL A 214 -15.97 -0.73 1.08
C VAL A 214 -16.75 0.21 1.99
N ILE A 215 -16.98 -0.19 3.23
CA ILE A 215 -17.63 0.62 4.26
C ILE A 215 -16.71 0.70 5.47
N THR A 216 -16.11 1.87 5.69
CA THR A 216 -15.30 2.15 6.86
C THR A 216 -16.20 2.66 7.99
N ARG A 217 -16.21 2.00 9.14
CA ARG A 217 -16.99 2.42 10.32
C ARG A 217 -16.09 2.62 11.52
N ARG A 218 -16.35 3.69 12.29
CA ARG A 218 -15.74 3.86 13.61
C ARG A 218 -16.27 2.80 14.55
N PRO A 219 -15.42 1.96 15.17
CA PRO A 219 -15.89 1.03 16.17
C PRO A 219 -16.44 1.82 17.37
N LYS A 220 -17.75 1.72 17.62
CA LYS A 220 -18.26 1.92 18.98
C LYS A 220 -17.83 0.68 19.75
N ARG A 221 -16.79 0.85 20.58
CA ARG A 221 -16.20 -0.11 21.55
C ARG A 221 -16.75 -1.54 21.44
N HIS A 222 -15.90 -2.45 20.95
CA HIS A 222 -16.05 -3.90 20.78
C HIS A 222 -16.46 -4.39 19.38
N ILE A 223 -15.69 -5.35 18.86
CA ILE A 223 -15.93 -6.19 17.67
C ILE A 223 -17.36 -6.79 17.71
N SER A 224 -17.88 -7.06 18.91
CA SER A 224 -19.25 -7.49 19.18
C SER A 224 -20.31 -6.53 18.62
N ALA A 225 -20.07 -5.22 18.68
CA ALA A 225 -21.00 -4.22 18.17
C ALA A 225 -21.10 -4.24 16.64
N LEU A 226 -20.01 -4.56 15.93
CA LEU A 226 -20.05 -4.67 14.46
C LEU A 226 -20.74 -5.97 14.00
N LEU A 227 -20.57 -7.08 14.74
CA LEU A 227 -21.34 -8.31 14.55
C LEU A 227 -22.83 -8.12 14.88
N GLU A 228 -23.16 -7.38 15.95
CA GLU A 228 -24.54 -6.99 16.25
C GLU A 228 -25.11 -6.02 15.21
N MET A 229 -24.29 -5.15 14.61
CA MET A 229 -24.75 -4.23 13.56
C MET A 229 -24.96 -4.92 12.21
N LEU A 230 -24.24 -6.00 11.90
CA LEU A 230 -24.63 -6.89 10.81
C LEU A 230 -26.02 -7.45 11.10
N LYS A 231 -26.29 -7.92 12.32
CA LYS A 231 -27.62 -8.42 12.71
C LYS A 231 -28.73 -7.34 12.73
N GLN A 232 -28.41 -6.07 12.97
CA GLN A 232 -29.39 -4.95 13.00
C GLN A 232 -29.62 -4.28 11.63
N SER A 233 -28.80 -4.59 10.62
CA SER A 233 -29.00 -4.07 9.25
C SER A 233 -29.96 -4.95 8.43
N PHE A 234 -30.64 -5.88 9.09
CA PHE A 234 -31.65 -6.81 8.57
C PHE A 234 -32.91 -6.78 9.45
#